data_AF-A0A2N2II46-F1
#
_entry.id   AF-A0A2N2II46-F1
#
_cell.length_a   1.000
_cell.length_b   1.000
_cell.length_c   1.000
_cell.angle_alpha   90.00
_cell.angle_beta   90.00
_cell.angle_gamma   90.00
#
_symmetry.space_group_name_H-M   'P 1'
#
loop_
_entity.id
_entity.type
_entity.pdbx_description
1 polymer ?
#
loop_
_entity_poly.entity_id
_entity_poly.type
_entity_poly.pdbx_seq_one_letter_code
_entity_poly.pdbx_strand_id
1 'polypeptide(L)'
;MKTRLFLLACASFLLLPSVSAADPLDKVNDSVSALDFALKRLEGVIASAKKVQLGKQHDDMQRFLNGIYLLKNNRPQDAAALFLSLISHPTLGKEATFYLSEAMFTSANYLVAADYYWMVVEQRWDPAFRSKAIKRLLEISIKTQNYRGIEKLVELVDQMPELKDSPEVNYARGKFAYYQAYEEFQKPAGERREAWANDKFLEALRFFDKIGPTLDKDRKKVFPLLYPQAVYFSGASLVRMAQVGATSFVRSGKTVNLTQYTTSLGEMREMLMFEAVRRFSVLASDTVIQKWIQKVPAQAGEDEVKYFEPR
;
A
#
# COMPACT_ATOMS: atom_id res chain seq x y z
N MET A 1 31.30 -22.98 -34.70
CA MET A 1 31.99 -24.01 -35.52
C MET A 1 30.95 -24.64 -36.44
N LYS A 2 31.17 -24.55 -37.76
CA LYS A 2 30.33 -25.08 -38.83
C LYS A 2 31.12 -26.19 -39.54
N THR A 3 30.54 -27.37 -39.72
CA THR A 3 31.14 -28.51 -40.47
C THR A 3 30.04 -29.09 -41.35
N ARG A 4 30.02 -28.72 -42.64
CA ARG A 4 30.61 -29.40 -43.82
C ARG A 4 29.81 -30.64 -44.24
N LEU A 5 28.99 -30.54 -45.30
CA LEU A 5 29.34 -30.74 -46.72
C LEU A 5 29.85 -32.17 -47.00
N PHE A 6 29.01 -33.01 -47.60
CA PHE A 6 29.46 -34.15 -48.39
C PHE A 6 28.72 -34.15 -49.73
N LEU A 7 29.52 -34.00 -50.77
CA LEU A 7 29.19 -34.06 -52.19
C LEU A 7 29.64 -35.45 -52.65
N LEU A 8 28.77 -36.18 -53.34
CA LEU A 8 29.24 -37.22 -54.26
C LEU A 8 28.28 -37.32 -55.44
N ALA A 9 28.80 -36.89 -56.57
CA ALA A 9 28.20 -37.00 -57.89
C ALA A 9 28.51 -38.38 -58.46
N CYS A 10 27.55 -38.99 -59.15
CA CYS A 10 27.83 -39.90 -60.27
C CYS A 10 26.70 -39.78 -61.30
N ALA A 11 27.11 -39.63 -62.55
CA ALA A 11 26.32 -39.23 -63.69
C ALA A 11 25.65 -40.42 -64.40
N SER A 12 24.44 -40.17 -64.88
CA SER A 12 23.90 -40.48 -66.23
C SER A 12 24.19 -41.83 -66.89
N PHE A 13 23.16 -42.65 -67.13
CA PHE A 13 22.62 -42.88 -68.49
C PHE A 13 21.33 -43.73 -68.49
N LEU A 14 20.33 -43.20 -69.22
CA LEU A 14 19.20 -43.84 -69.92
C LEU A 14 18.46 -45.02 -69.28
N LEU A 15 17.22 -44.73 -68.84
CA LEU A 15 16.01 -45.48 -69.18
C LEU A 15 14.82 -44.56 -68.90
N LEU A 16 14.09 -44.16 -69.94
CA LEU A 16 12.79 -43.49 -69.84
C LEU A 16 11.72 -44.56 -69.54
N PRO A 17 11.05 -44.54 -68.38
CA PRO A 17 9.70 -45.05 -68.32
C PRO A 17 8.74 -43.89 -68.62
N SER A 18 7.91 -44.12 -69.61
CA SER A 18 6.61 -43.51 -69.87
C SER A 18 6.20 -42.40 -68.90
N VAL A 19 6.14 -41.17 -69.42
CA VAL A 19 5.44 -40.06 -68.78
C VAL A 19 3.97 -40.44 -68.65
N SER A 20 3.59 -40.96 -67.48
CA SER A 20 2.23 -40.75 -66.99
C SER A 20 2.22 -39.32 -66.48
N ALA A 21 1.57 -38.42 -67.22
CA ALA A 21 1.28 -37.07 -66.78
C ALA A 21 0.33 -37.18 -65.58
N ALA A 22 0.89 -37.31 -64.38
CA ALA A 22 0.17 -36.94 -63.17
C ALA A 22 -0.12 -35.44 -63.32
N ASP A 23 -1.41 -35.14 -63.41
CA ASP A 23 -1.94 -33.82 -63.72
C ASP A 23 -1.37 -32.83 -62.70
N PRO A 24 -0.80 -31.67 -63.08
CA PRO A 24 -0.38 -30.64 -62.13
C PRO A 24 -1.50 -30.23 -61.16
N LEU A 25 -2.76 -30.47 -61.52
CA LEU A 25 -3.93 -30.35 -60.66
C LEU A 25 -3.95 -31.34 -59.48
N ASP A 26 -3.50 -32.58 -59.65
CA ASP A 26 -3.47 -33.58 -58.59
C ASP A 26 -2.45 -33.23 -57.50
N LYS A 27 -1.28 -32.72 -57.89
CA LYS A 27 -0.26 -32.24 -56.94
C LYS A 27 -0.70 -31.01 -56.15
N VAL A 28 -1.47 -30.12 -56.79
CA VAL A 28 -2.07 -28.98 -56.10
C VAL A 28 -3.15 -29.45 -55.13
N ASN A 29 -3.98 -30.42 -55.52
CA ASN A 29 -5.02 -30.99 -54.67
C ASN A 29 -4.45 -31.71 -53.43
N ASP A 30 -3.36 -32.47 -53.60
CA ASP A 30 -2.64 -33.10 -52.48
C ASP A 30 -2.03 -32.08 -51.53
N SER A 31 -1.47 -30.99 -52.08
CA SER A 31 -0.88 -29.90 -51.29
C SER A 31 -1.92 -29.12 -50.51
N VAL A 32 -3.07 -28.83 -51.12
CA VAL A 32 -4.22 -28.18 -50.47
C VAL A 32 -4.76 -29.05 -49.35
N SER A 33 -4.90 -30.36 -49.59
CA SER A 33 -5.34 -31.33 -48.58
C SER A 33 -4.35 -31.43 -47.41
N ALA A 34 -3.04 -31.38 -47.69
CA ALA A 34 -2.00 -31.36 -46.65
C ALA A 34 -2.02 -30.05 -45.83
N LEU A 35 -2.28 -28.91 -46.48
CA LEU A 35 -2.44 -27.61 -45.81
C LEU A 35 -3.69 -27.57 -44.93
N ASP A 36 -4.82 -28.10 -45.40
CA ASP A 36 -6.05 -28.22 -44.60
C ASP A 36 -5.86 -29.14 -43.39
N PHE A 37 -5.12 -30.23 -43.55
CA PHE A 37 -4.77 -31.12 -42.44
C PHE A 37 -3.84 -30.43 -41.43
N ALA A 38 -2.84 -29.70 -41.91
CA ALA A 38 -1.94 -28.92 -41.06
C ALA A 38 -2.69 -27.82 -40.30
N LEU A 39 -3.64 -27.12 -40.95
CA LEU A 39 -4.50 -26.12 -40.32
C LEU A 39 -5.38 -26.74 -39.23
N LYS A 40 -6.09 -27.83 -39.52
CA LYS A 40 -6.91 -28.54 -38.51
C LYS A 40 -6.09 -29.02 -37.32
N ARG A 41 -4.86 -29.49 -37.55
CA ARG A 41 -3.94 -29.90 -36.48
C ARG A 41 -3.48 -28.71 -35.64
N LEU A 42 -3.18 -27.58 -36.28
CA LEU A 42 -2.80 -26.35 -35.60
C LEU A 42 -3.95 -25.82 -34.74
N GLU A 43 -5.17 -25.81 -35.28
CA GLU A 43 -6.38 -25.43 -34.54
C GLU A 43 -6.61 -26.33 -33.32
N GLY A 44 -6.41 -27.65 -33.46
CA GLY A 44 -6.46 -28.60 -32.35
C GLY A 44 -5.40 -28.33 -31.28
N VAL A 45 -4.16 -28.03 -31.67
CA VAL A 45 -3.08 -27.67 -30.74
C VAL A 45 -3.41 -26.35 -30.03
N ILE A 46 -3.88 -25.32 -30.74
CA ILE A 46 -4.28 -24.03 -30.17
C ILE A 46 -5.45 -24.20 -29.21
N ALA A 47 -6.47 -24.99 -29.55
CA ALA A 47 -7.61 -25.27 -28.68
C ALA A 47 -7.18 -26.01 -27.40
N SER A 48 -6.28 -26.99 -27.52
CA SER A 48 -5.74 -27.73 -26.37
C SER A 48 -4.87 -26.84 -25.47
N ALA A 49 -4.01 -26.00 -26.06
CA ALA A 49 -3.19 -25.04 -25.33
C ALA A 49 -4.06 -24.01 -24.60
N LYS A 50 -5.13 -23.52 -25.26
CA LYS A 50 -6.12 -22.62 -24.64
C LYS A 50 -6.83 -23.28 -23.47
N LYS A 51 -7.21 -24.55 -23.58
CA LYS A 51 -7.85 -25.31 -22.48
C LYS A 51 -6.90 -25.52 -21.30
N VAL A 52 -5.63 -25.86 -21.55
CA VAL A 52 -4.61 -25.99 -20.50
C VAL A 52 -4.33 -24.64 -19.83
N GLN A 53 -4.26 -23.56 -20.61
CA GLN A 53 -4.07 -22.21 -20.11
C GLN A 53 -5.26 -21.74 -19.25
N LEU A 54 -6.49 -22.01 -19.69
CA LEU A 54 -7.71 -21.76 -18.90
C LEU A 54 -7.73 -22.57 -17.59
N GLY A 55 -7.33 -23.84 -17.65
CA GLY A 55 -7.21 -24.70 -16.46
C GLY A 55 -6.17 -24.17 -15.45
N LYS A 56 -5.01 -23.73 -15.94
CA LYS A 56 -3.97 -23.11 -15.11
C LYS A 56 -4.42 -21.77 -14.52
N GLN A 57 -5.08 -20.92 -15.31
CA GLN A 57 -5.65 -19.66 -14.82
C GLN A 57 -6.70 -19.88 -13.72
N HIS A 58 -7.50 -20.95 -13.84
CA HIS A 58 -8.45 -21.32 -12.79
C HIS A 58 -7.74 -21.74 -11.50
N ASP A 59 -6.68 -22.54 -11.58
CA ASP A 59 -5.84 -22.92 -10.43
C ASP A 59 -5.15 -21.70 -9.79
N ASP A 60 -4.55 -20.82 -10.58
CA ASP A 60 -3.88 -19.60 -10.09
C ASP A 60 -4.86 -18.64 -9.40
N MET A 61 -6.09 -18.51 -9.92
CA MET A 61 -7.15 -17.75 -9.26
C MET A 61 -7.60 -18.40 -7.95
N GLN A 62 -7.77 -19.73 -7.92
CA GLN A 62 -8.10 -20.44 -6.68
C GLN A 62 -7.01 -20.26 -5.61
N ARG A 63 -5.73 -20.36 -6.00
CA ARG A 63 -4.59 -20.08 -5.10
C ARG A 63 -4.63 -18.67 -4.55
N PHE A 64 -4.91 -17.68 -5.40
CA PHE A 64 -5.05 -16.29 -4.98
C PHE A 64 -6.17 -16.11 -3.94
N LEU A 65 -7.35 -16.67 -4.21
CA LEU A 65 -8.50 -16.60 -3.30
C LEU A 65 -8.24 -17.36 -1.99
N ASN A 66 -7.58 -18.52 -2.04
CA ASN A 66 -7.14 -19.27 -0.87
C ASN A 66 -6.15 -18.46 -0.03
N GLY A 67 -5.23 -17.73 -0.67
CA GLY A 67 -4.31 -16.81 0.01
C GLY A 67 -5.07 -15.73 0.78
N ILE A 68 -6.08 -15.11 0.17
CA ILE A 68 -6.92 -14.10 0.85
C ILE A 68 -7.66 -14.73 2.02
N TYR A 69 -8.22 -15.92 1.84
CA TYR A 69 -8.90 -16.65 2.90
C TYR A 69 -7.96 -16.93 4.09
N LEU A 70 -6.75 -17.44 3.83
CA LEU A 70 -5.76 -17.72 4.87
C LEU A 70 -5.35 -16.45 5.62
N LEU A 71 -5.09 -15.35 4.90
CA LEU A 71 -4.74 -14.07 5.52
C LEU A 71 -5.85 -13.57 6.47
N LYS A 72 -7.13 -13.69 6.06
CA LYS A 72 -8.28 -13.30 6.90
C LYS A 72 -8.47 -14.19 8.13
N ASN A 73 -8.01 -15.43 8.09
CA ASN A 73 -8.11 -16.39 9.20
C ASN A 73 -6.83 -16.45 10.04
N ASN A 74 -6.06 -15.35 10.07
CA ASN A 74 -4.81 -15.22 10.85
C ASN A 74 -3.76 -16.30 10.54
N ARG A 75 -3.64 -16.70 9.27
CA ARG A 75 -2.58 -17.59 8.77
C ARG A 75 -1.70 -16.88 7.75
N PRO A 76 -0.98 -15.80 8.16
CA PRO A 76 -0.26 -14.95 7.21
C PRO A 76 0.92 -15.65 6.54
N GLN A 77 1.62 -16.56 7.20
CA GLN A 77 2.76 -17.28 6.61
C GLN A 77 2.33 -18.20 5.46
N ASP A 78 1.22 -18.92 5.64
CA ASP A 78 0.65 -19.79 4.61
C ASP A 78 0.12 -18.97 3.42
N ALA A 79 -0.53 -17.83 3.71
CA ALA A 79 -0.99 -16.90 2.70
C ALA A 79 0.18 -16.33 1.87
N ALA A 80 1.27 -15.95 2.54
CA ALA A 80 2.47 -15.43 1.88
C ALA A 80 3.06 -16.42 0.87
N ALA A 81 3.11 -17.72 1.19
CA ALA A 81 3.61 -18.73 0.27
C ALA A 81 2.78 -18.80 -1.04
N LEU A 82 1.45 -18.69 -0.93
CA LEU A 82 0.56 -18.68 -2.09
C LEU A 82 0.76 -17.40 -2.93
N PHE A 83 0.80 -16.23 -2.30
CA PHE A 83 0.98 -14.97 -3.02
C PHE A 83 2.36 -14.84 -3.67
N LEU A 84 3.41 -15.33 -3.02
CA LEU A 84 4.77 -15.33 -3.56
C LEU A 84 4.84 -16.06 -4.90
N SER A 85 4.11 -17.17 -5.04
CA SER A 85 4.04 -17.92 -6.31
C SER A 85 3.33 -17.17 -7.45
N LEU A 86 2.59 -16.11 -7.12
CA LEU A 86 1.72 -15.37 -8.05
C LEU A 86 2.26 -13.98 -8.40
N ILE A 87 3.33 -13.48 -7.77
CA ILE A 87 3.82 -12.10 -8.02
C ILE A 87 4.23 -11.84 -9.47
N SER A 88 4.66 -12.87 -10.18
CA SER A 88 5.03 -12.79 -11.61
C SER A 88 3.86 -13.09 -12.55
N HIS A 89 2.66 -13.35 -12.02
CA HIS A 89 1.49 -13.65 -12.84
C HIS A 89 1.04 -12.40 -13.61
N PRO A 90 0.75 -12.49 -14.93
CA PRO A 90 0.49 -11.32 -15.77
C PRO A 90 -0.72 -10.48 -15.33
N THR A 91 -1.74 -11.12 -14.74
CA THR A 91 -2.97 -10.42 -14.32
C THR A 91 -3.16 -10.34 -12.81
N LEU A 92 -2.46 -11.18 -12.03
CA LEU A 92 -2.65 -11.28 -10.58
C LEU A 92 -1.42 -10.75 -9.83
N GLY A 93 -0.30 -10.51 -10.51
CA GLY A 93 0.96 -10.18 -9.87
C GLY A 93 0.92 -8.92 -9.03
N LYS A 94 0.16 -7.91 -9.44
CA LYS A 94 0.01 -6.65 -8.71
C LYS A 94 -0.74 -6.88 -7.39
N GLU A 95 -1.94 -7.46 -7.47
CA GLU A 95 -2.76 -7.78 -6.30
C GLU A 95 -2.03 -8.78 -5.39
N ALA A 96 -1.40 -9.81 -5.95
CA ALA A 96 -0.65 -10.80 -5.19
C ALA A 96 0.52 -10.16 -4.45
N THR A 97 1.25 -9.23 -5.07
CA THR A 97 2.34 -8.51 -4.39
C THR A 97 1.79 -7.64 -3.26
N PHE A 98 0.66 -6.96 -3.45
CA PHE A 98 0.01 -6.21 -2.38
C PHE A 98 -0.41 -7.13 -1.22
N TYR A 99 -1.07 -8.24 -1.49
CA TYR A 99 -1.48 -9.16 -0.41
C TYR A 99 -0.29 -9.92 0.22
N LEU A 100 0.79 -10.14 -0.52
CA LEU A 100 2.05 -10.63 0.02
C LEU A 100 2.62 -9.62 1.03
N SER A 101 2.61 -8.33 0.70
CA SER A 101 3.07 -7.30 1.64
C SER A 101 2.21 -7.25 2.91
N GLU A 102 0.89 -7.39 2.79
CA GLU A 102 -0.01 -7.49 3.95
C GLU A 102 0.27 -8.75 4.79
N ALA A 103 0.50 -9.90 4.15
CA ALA A 103 0.84 -11.13 4.86
C ALA A 103 2.19 -11.01 5.61
N MET A 104 3.20 -10.38 5.00
CA MET A 104 4.48 -10.10 5.66
C MET A 104 4.31 -9.12 6.82
N PHE A 105 3.48 -8.10 6.65
CA PHE A 105 3.18 -7.13 7.72
C PHE A 105 2.48 -7.80 8.91
N THR A 106 1.44 -8.60 8.66
CA THR A 106 0.68 -9.30 9.71
C THR A 106 1.55 -10.33 10.44
N SER A 107 2.52 -10.95 9.76
CA SER A 107 3.51 -11.85 10.39
C SER A 107 4.68 -11.10 11.06
N ALA A 108 4.59 -9.77 11.22
CA ALA A 108 5.60 -8.90 11.79
C ALA A 108 6.97 -8.90 11.06
N ASN A 109 7.02 -9.40 9.82
CA ASN A 109 8.20 -9.32 8.96
C ASN A 109 8.26 -7.96 8.25
N TYR A 110 8.52 -6.91 9.03
CA TYR A 110 8.38 -5.53 8.58
C TYR A 110 9.38 -5.11 7.49
N LEU A 111 10.59 -5.67 7.49
CA LEU A 111 11.59 -5.36 6.45
C LEU A 111 11.13 -5.86 5.08
N VAL A 112 10.74 -7.13 5.00
CA VAL A 112 10.25 -7.73 3.74
C VAL A 112 8.92 -7.10 3.33
N ALA A 113 8.04 -6.80 4.30
CA ALA A 113 6.80 -6.08 4.02
C ALA A 113 7.08 -4.71 3.38
N ALA A 114 8.05 -3.96 3.92
CA ALA A 114 8.41 -2.65 3.39
C ALA A 114 8.91 -2.72 1.94
N ASP A 115 9.75 -3.70 1.59
CA ASP A 115 10.24 -3.88 0.22
C ASP A 115 9.08 -4.07 -0.77
N TYR A 116 8.11 -4.94 -0.46
CA TYR A 116 6.95 -5.14 -1.32
C TYR A 116 5.98 -3.96 -1.33
N TYR A 117 5.79 -3.25 -0.21
CA TYR A 117 4.99 -2.02 -0.22
C TYR A 117 5.65 -0.91 -1.06
N TRP A 118 6.98 -0.81 -1.06
CA TRP A 118 7.69 0.12 -1.95
C TRP A 118 7.42 -0.20 -3.42
N MET A 119 7.40 -1.48 -3.80
CA MET A 119 7.02 -1.89 -5.16
C MET A 119 5.59 -1.42 -5.52
N VAL A 120 4.63 -1.55 -4.59
CA VAL A 120 3.24 -1.08 -4.79
C VAL A 120 3.20 0.43 -5.05
N VAL A 121 3.95 1.21 -4.27
CA VAL A 121 3.97 2.68 -4.35
C VAL A 121 4.65 3.15 -5.63
N GLU A 122 5.82 2.61 -5.97
CA GLU A 122 6.64 3.07 -7.10
C GLU A 122 6.02 2.71 -8.46
N GLN A 123 5.34 1.57 -8.56
CA GLN A 123 4.78 1.10 -9.84
C GLN A 123 3.41 1.72 -10.20
N ARG A 124 2.95 2.74 -9.45
CA ARG A 124 1.71 3.49 -9.72
C ARG A 124 0.47 2.59 -9.90
N TRP A 125 0.30 1.62 -9.01
CA TRP A 125 -0.89 0.75 -9.01
C TRP A 125 -2.17 1.50 -8.60
N ASP A 126 -3.27 0.76 -8.44
CA ASP A 126 -4.55 1.30 -7.98
C ASP A 126 -4.38 2.25 -6.77
N PRO A 127 -5.00 3.45 -6.77
CA PRO A 127 -4.88 4.42 -5.68
C PRO A 127 -5.22 3.85 -4.30
N ALA A 128 -6.16 2.91 -4.19
CA ALA A 128 -6.52 2.32 -2.90
C ALA A 128 -5.39 1.45 -2.36
N PHE A 129 -4.73 0.65 -3.21
CA PHE A 129 -3.55 -0.12 -2.81
C PHE A 129 -2.38 0.78 -2.47
N ARG A 130 -2.14 1.85 -3.24
CA ARG A 130 -1.08 2.81 -2.93
C ARG A 130 -1.32 3.53 -1.60
N SER A 131 -2.53 4.04 -1.36
CA SER A 131 -2.90 4.67 -0.08
C SER A 131 -2.63 3.75 1.11
N LYS A 132 -3.05 2.48 1.01
CA LYS A 132 -2.83 1.49 2.06
C LYS A 132 -1.35 1.12 2.22
N ALA A 133 -0.60 0.99 1.14
CA ALA A 133 0.85 0.74 1.18
C ALA A 133 1.61 1.91 1.83
N ILE A 134 1.29 3.16 1.48
CA ILE A 134 1.86 4.36 2.11
C ILE A 134 1.59 4.34 3.62
N LYS A 135 0.35 4.07 4.03
CA LYS A 135 -0.01 3.95 5.46
C LYS A 135 0.87 2.91 6.16
N ARG A 136 1.05 1.74 5.55
CA ARG A 136 1.82 0.63 6.12
C ARG A 136 3.31 0.93 6.17
N LEU A 137 3.89 1.59 5.17
CA LEU A 137 5.29 2.05 5.21
C LEU A 137 5.54 3.04 6.35
N LEU A 138 4.64 4.01 6.53
CA LEU A 138 4.72 4.94 7.66
C LEU A 138 4.55 4.19 8.99
N GLU A 139 3.62 3.25 9.08
CA GLU A 139 3.43 2.43 10.28
C GLU A 139 4.65 1.56 10.61
N ILE A 140 5.26 0.92 9.61
CA ILE A 140 6.50 0.16 9.75
C ILE A 140 7.61 1.06 10.28
N SER A 141 7.74 2.27 9.73
CA SER A 141 8.80 3.21 10.16
C SER A 141 8.65 3.63 11.62
N ILE A 142 7.41 3.80 12.10
CA ILE A 142 7.12 4.09 13.51
C ILE A 142 7.46 2.86 14.38
N LYS A 143 7.00 1.67 13.98
CA LYS A 143 7.20 0.43 14.76
C LYS A 143 8.67 0.04 14.88
N THR A 144 9.44 0.26 13.82
CA THR A 144 10.86 -0.14 13.73
C THR A 144 11.82 0.98 14.11
N GLN A 145 11.32 2.21 14.32
CA GLN A 145 12.12 3.43 14.49
C GLN A 145 13.14 3.65 13.36
N ASN A 146 12.88 3.05 12.20
CA ASN A 146 13.70 3.19 11.01
C ASN A 146 12.98 4.10 10.01
N TYR A 147 13.43 5.34 9.94
CA TYR A 147 12.85 6.38 9.09
C TYR A 147 13.51 6.49 7.70
N ARG A 148 14.47 5.60 7.39
CA ARG A 148 15.22 5.67 6.13
C ARG A 148 14.29 5.59 4.92
N GLY A 149 14.36 6.61 4.06
CA GLY A 149 13.62 6.65 2.80
C GLY A 149 12.18 7.14 2.93
N ILE A 150 11.73 7.50 4.14
CA ILE A 150 10.39 8.07 4.34
C ILE A 150 10.30 9.48 3.75
N GLU A 151 11.40 10.24 3.68
CA GLU A 151 11.43 11.53 2.99
C GLU A 151 11.02 11.37 1.52
N LYS A 152 11.57 10.36 0.83
CA LYS A 152 11.19 10.00 -0.53
C LYS A 152 9.71 9.62 -0.62
N LEU A 153 9.18 8.90 0.38
CA LEU A 153 7.77 8.52 0.42
C LEU A 153 6.87 9.76 0.51
N VAL A 154 7.24 10.73 1.35
CA VAL A 154 6.51 11.97 1.53
C VAL A 154 6.52 12.81 0.25
N GLU A 155 7.67 12.95 -0.40
CA GLU A 155 7.80 13.63 -1.69
C GLU A 155 6.93 12.97 -2.78
N LEU A 156 6.93 11.62 -2.83
CA LEU A 156 6.09 10.87 -3.75
C LEU A 156 4.60 11.12 -3.51
N VAL A 157 4.16 11.16 -2.25
CA VAL A 157 2.77 11.46 -1.90
C VAL A 157 2.37 12.86 -2.34
N ASP A 158 3.23 13.86 -2.15
CA ASP A 158 2.95 15.24 -2.54
C ASP A 158 2.80 15.40 -4.07
N GLN A 159 3.39 14.49 -4.85
CA GLN A 159 3.25 14.38 -6.30
C GLN A 159 2.04 13.55 -6.77
N MET A 160 1.23 13.00 -5.86
CA MET A 160 0.04 12.19 -6.15
C MET A 160 -1.23 12.96 -5.77
N PRO A 161 -1.85 13.76 -6.66
CA PRO A 161 -3.03 14.56 -6.36
C PRO A 161 -4.20 13.76 -5.77
N GLU A 162 -4.34 12.50 -6.18
CA GLU A 162 -5.37 11.58 -5.72
C GLU A 162 -5.15 11.06 -4.30
N LEU A 163 -3.93 11.16 -3.76
CA LEU A 163 -3.56 10.66 -2.43
C LEU A 163 -3.15 11.76 -1.44
N LYS A 164 -2.59 12.88 -1.89
CA LYS A 164 -2.05 13.93 -1.01
C LYS A 164 -3.08 14.51 -0.03
N ASP A 165 -4.35 14.51 -0.43
CA ASP A 165 -5.47 15.01 0.38
C ASP A 165 -6.37 13.87 0.89
N SER A 166 -5.98 12.60 0.72
CA SER A 166 -6.70 11.47 1.31
C SER A 166 -6.66 11.56 2.85
N PRO A 167 -7.81 11.42 3.54
CA PRO A 167 -7.86 11.40 5.00
C PRO A 167 -6.97 10.31 5.63
N GLU A 168 -6.91 9.12 5.02
CA GLU A 168 -6.08 8.00 5.47
C GLU A 168 -4.59 8.33 5.41
N VAL A 169 -4.16 8.94 4.30
CA VAL A 169 -2.75 9.32 4.08
C VAL A 169 -2.37 10.47 5.00
N ASN A 170 -3.21 11.49 5.12
CA ASN A 170 -2.99 12.59 6.05
C ASN A 170 -2.94 12.08 7.50
N TYR A 171 -3.81 11.15 7.88
CA TYR A 171 -3.78 10.55 9.20
C TYR A 171 -2.45 9.83 9.48
N ALA A 172 -1.97 9.05 8.51
CA ALA A 172 -0.70 8.35 8.62
C ALA A 172 0.49 9.32 8.73
N ARG A 173 0.52 10.38 7.91
CA ARG A 173 1.55 11.44 7.96
C ARG A 173 1.52 12.18 9.29
N GLY A 174 0.34 12.52 9.80
CA GLY A 174 0.16 13.15 11.10
C GLY A 174 0.69 12.29 12.24
N LYS A 175 0.35 10.99 12.25
CA LYS A 175 0.89 10.04 13.23
C LYS A 175 2.39 9.92 13.15
N PHE A 176 2.93 9.82 11.94
CA PHE A 176 4.36 9.73 11.72
C PHE A 176 5.10 10.94 12.31
N ALA A 177 4.66 12.15 11.97
CA ALA A 177 5.23 13.38 12.54
C ALA A 177 5.08 13.45 14.07
N TYR A 178 3.93 13.03 14.61
CA TYR A 178 3.71 12.95 16.05
C TYR A 178 4.71 12.01 16.73
N TYR A 179 4.90 10.78 16.21
CA TYR A 179 5.81 9.81 16.84
C TYR A 179 7.27 10.19 16.69
N GLN A 180 7.67 10.82 15.58
CA GLN A 180 9.00 11.42 15.45
C GLN A 180 9.25 12.48 16.53
N ALA A 181 8.29 13.39 16.72
CA ALA A 181 8.36 14.41 17.76
C ALA A 181 8.36 13.80 19.17
N TYR A 182 7.54 12.77 19.39
CA TYR A 182 7.41 12.10 20.68
C TYR A 182 8.67 11.36 21.08
N GLU A 183 9.33 10.66 20.15
CA GLU A 183 10.61 9.99 20.40
C GLU A 183 11.69 11.01 20.80
N GLU A 184 11.78 12.13 20.07
CA GLU A 184 12.68 13.21 20.46
C GLU A 184 12.30 13.78 21.83
N PHE A 185 11.00 13.98 22.11
CA PHE A 185 10.52 14.46 23.40
C PHE A 185 10.84 13.52 24.57
N GLN A 186 10.99 12.22 24.33
CA GLN A 186 11.35 11.23 25.35
C GLN A 186 12.83 11.29 25.78
N LYS A 187 13.70 11.97 25.02
CA LYS A 187 15.11 12.13 25.41
C LYS A 187 15.28 13.03 26.65
N PRO A 188 16.40 12.93 27.39
CA PRO A 188 16.68 13.81 28.54
C PRO A 188 16.71 15.30 28.18
N ALA A 189 16.40 16.17 29.15
CA ALA A 189 16.21 17.62 28.97
C ALA A 189 17.44 18.45 28.48
N GLY A 190 18.59 17.83 28.21
CA GLY A 190 19.75 18.47 27.57
C GLY A 190 20.11 17.91 26.19
N GLU A 191 19.47 16.82 25.77
CA GLU A 191 19.75 16.11 24.51
C GLU A 191 18.64 16.31 23.48
N ARG A 192 17.51 16.88 23.91
CA ARG A 192 16.33 17.13 23.09
C ARG A 192 16.55 18.26 22.11
N ARG A 193 16.20 18.00 20.85
CA ARG A 193 15.99 19.05 19.85
C ARG A 193 14.57 19.63 19.99
N GLU A 194 14.35 20.42 21.03
CA GLU A 194 13.01 20.95 21.37
C GLU A 194 12.35 21.73 20.23
N ALA A 195 13.11 22.59 19.54
CA ALA A 195 12.61 23.32 18.38
C ALA A 195 12.16 22.37 17.24
N TRP A 196 12.96 21.35 16.94
CA TRP A 196 12.62 20.36 15.93
C TRP A 196 11.39 19.52 16.33
N ALA A 197 11.30 19.10 17.59
CA ALA A 197 10.13 18.36 18.08
C ALA A 197 8.86 19.22 18.00
N ASN A 198 8.96 20.51 18.31
CA ASN A 198 7.87 21.46 18.14
C ASN A 198 7.43 21.59 16.69
N ASP A 199 8.38 21.74 15.76
CA ASP A 199 8.08 21.79 14.32
C ASP A 199 7.37 20.52 13.85
N LYS A 200 7.75 19.36 14.38
CA LYS A 200 7.11 18.08 14.08
C LYS A 200 5.73 17.91 14.71
N PHE A 201 5.50 18.39 15.93
CA PHE A 201 4.14 18.45 16.49
C PHE A 201 3.25 19.43 15.70
N LEU A 202 3.79 20.57 15.25
CA LEU A 202 3.09 21.50 14.37
C LEU A 202 2.74 20.86 13.03
N GLU A 203 3.68 20.13 12.42
CA GLU A 203 3.46 19.36 11.20
C GLU A 203 2.34 18.31 11.41
N ALA A 204 2.37 17.58 12.51
CA ALA A 204 1.33 16.62 12.87
C ALA A 204 -0.05 17.28 12.96
N LEU A 205 -0.15 18.44 13.63
CA LEU A 205 -1.39 19.20 13.73
C LEU A 205 -1.93 19.63 12.37
N ARG A 206 -1.08 20.04 11.42
CA ARG A 206 -1.52 20.40 10.06
C ARG A 206 -2.20 19.22 9.37
N PHE A 207 -1.67 18.01 9.52
CA PHE A 207 -2.27 16.82 8.93
C PHE A 207 -3.55 16.39 9.65
N PHE A 208 -3.62 16.50 10.98
CA PHE A 208 -4.85 16.17 11.71
C PHE A 208 -5.98 17.18 11.47
N ASP A 209 -5.68 18.48 11.30
CA ASP A 209 -6.67 19.50 10.97
C ASP A 209 -7.27 19.32 9.56
N LYS A 210 -6.56 18.61 8.66
CA LYS A 210 -7.11 18.16 7.37
C LYS A 210 -8.10 16.99 7.52
N ILE A 211 -8.31 16.45 8.71
CA ILE A 211 -9.25 15.35 8.96
C ILE A 211 -10.40 15.94 9.78
N GLY A 212 -11.46 16.34 9.10
CA GLY A 212 -12.61 17.01 9.70
C GLY A 212 -13.94 16.32 9.39
N PRO A 213 -15.01 16.64 10.15
CA PRO A 213 -16.36 16.11 9.92
C PRO A 213 -16.94 16.50 8.56
N THR A 214 -16.43 17.59 7.98
CA THR A 214 -16.98 18.30 6.84
C THR A 214 -16.45 17.81 5.50
N LEU A 215 -15.44 16.94 5.48
CA LEU A 215 -14.84 16.41 4.25
C LEU A 215 -15.59 15.24 3.65
N ASP A 216 -16.57 14.68 4.37
CA ASP A 216 -17.41 13.61 3.88
C ASP A 216 -18.87 14.09 3.85
N LYS A 217 -19.42 14.32 2.65
CA LYS A 217 -20.86 14.59 2.48
C LYS A 217 -21.69 13.45 3.08
N ASP A 218 -21.12 12.26 3.13
CA ASP A 218 -21.66 11.06 3.73
C ASP A 218 -20.81 10.65 4.93
N ARG A 219 -20.91 11.37 6.07
CA ARG A 219 -20.26 11.15 7.41
C ARG A 219 -20.20 9.69 7.96
N LYS A 220 -20.52 8.68 7.15
CA LYS A 220 -20.67 7.26 7.42
C LYS A 220 -19.39 6.45 7.21
N LYS A 221 -18.39 6.90 6.41
CA LYS A 221 -17.22 6.07 6.07
C LYS A 221 -15.91 6.48 6.77
N VAL A 222 -15.47 7.72 6.61
CA VAL A 222 -14.18 8.19 7.18
C VAL A 222 -14.32 8.63 8.64
N PHE A 223 -15.47 9.22 8.95
CA PHE A 223 -15.77 9.85 10.23
C PHE A 223 -15.71 8.91 11.46
N PRO A 224 -16.20 7.65 11.44
CA PRO A 224 -16.19 6.82 12.65
C PRO A 224 -14.79 6.30 13.00
N LEU A 225 -13.91 6.12 12.01
CA LEU A 225 -12.64 5.43 12.19
C LEU A 225 -11.48 6.38 12.45
N LEU A 226 -11.32 7.43 11.63
CA LEU A 226 -10.11 8.27 11.67
C LEU A 226 -10.31 9.56 12.47
N TYR A 227 -11.49 10.18 12.39
CA TYR A 227 -11.72 11.49 13.00
C TYR A 227 -11.53 11.51 14.53
N PRO A 228 -12.10 10.57 15.32
CA PRO A 228 -11.83 10.51 16.76
C PRO A 228 -10.33 10.38 17.08
N GLN A 229 -9.62 9.57 16.29
CA GLN A 229 -8.20 9.35 16.50
C GLN A 229 -7.38 10.60 16.14
N ALA A 230 -7.73 11.28 15.05
CA ALA A 230 -7.09 12.54 14.67
C ALA A 230 -7.31 13.63 15.73
N VAL A 231 -8.51 13.71 16.30
CA VAL A 231 -8.82 14.61 17.43
C VAL A 231 -7.97 14.27 18.66
N TYR A 232 -7.85 12.98 19.00
CA TYR A 232 -7.00 12.54 20.10
C TYR A 232 -5.54 12.94 19.90
N PHE A 233 -4.94 12.62 18.75
CA PHE A 233 -3.54 12.95 18.47
C PHE A 233 -3.31 14.46 18.33
N SER A 234 -4.31 15.22 17.84
CA SER A 234 -4.25 16.68 17.83
C SER A 234 -4.20 17.25 19.25
N GLY A 235 -5.09 16.80 20.15
CA GLY A 235 -5.05 17.18 21.56
C GLY A 235 -3.73 16.77 22.23
N ALA A 236 -3.25 15.55 21.99
CA ALA A 236 -1.98 15.07 22.53
C ALA A 236 -0.78 15.91 22.05
N SER A 237 -0.75 16.29 20.77
CA SER A 237 0.30 17.17 20.21
C SER A 237 0.34 18.50 20.95
N LEU A 238 -0.82 19.12 21.20
CA LEU A 238 -0.92 20.40 21.92
C LEU A 238 -0.45 20.30 23.38
N VAL A 239 -0.77 19.20 24.08
CA VAL A 239 -0.25 18.96 25.44
C VAL A 239 1.27 18.86 25.42
N ARG A 240 1.85 18.14 24.46
CA ARG A 240 3.33 18.03 24.35
C ARG A 240 3.98 19.36 24.01
N MET A 241 3.40 20.11 23.08
CA MET A 241 3.84 21.46 22.74
C MET A 241 3.80 22.40 23.94
N ALA A 242 2.79 22.31 24.81
CA ALA A 242 2.75 23.09 26.05
C ALA A 242 3.91 22.71 26.99
N GLN A 243 4.24 21.43 27.10
CA GLN A 243 5.34 20.95 27.97
C GLN A 243 6.71 21.51 27.55
N VAL A 244 6.96 21.65 26.24
CA VAL A 244 8.20 22.26 25.72
C VAL A 244 8.10 23.77 25.50
N GLY A 245 6.99 24.41 25.89
CA GLY A 245 6.86 25.86 25.79
C GLY A 245 6.78 26.39 24.36
N ALA A 246 6.05 25.69 23.48
CA ALA A 246 5.83 26.15 22.11
C ALA A 246 5.16 27.53 22.07
N THR A 247 5.55 28.34 21.09
CA THR A 247 5.06 29.71 20.91
C THR A 247 4.03 29.85 19.79
N SER A 248 3.68 28.75 19.14
CA SER A 248 2.66 28.72 18.09
C SER A 248 1.97 27.36 18.03
N PHE A 249 0.78 27.32 17.41
CA PHE A 249 0.05 26.08 17.12
C PHE A 249 -0.78 26.22 15.84
N VAL A 250 -1.43 25.14 15.39
CA VAL A 250 -2.28 25.17 14.20
C VAL A 250 -3.75 25.07 14.61
N ARG A 251 -4.58 25.94 14.03
CA ARG A 251 -6.03 25.94 14.18
C ARG A 251 -6.71 26.22 12.85
N SER A 252 -7.57 25.31 12.43
CA SER A 252 -8.31 25.42 11.17
C SER A 252 -7.38 25.67 9.97
N GLY A 253 -6.24 24.97 9.96
CA GLY A 253 -5.22 25.10 8.91
C GLY A 253 -4.38 26.37 8.94
N LYS A 254 -4.54 27.25 9.95
CA LYS A 254 -3.74 28.46 10.12
C LYS A 254 -2.82 28.33 11.32
N THR A 255 -1.56 28.76 11.17
CA THR A 255 -0.64 28.89 12.31
C THR A 255 -1.05 30.11 13.15
N VAL A 256 -1.28 29.90 14.44
CA VAL A 256 -1.55 30.93 15.43
C VAL A 256 -0.26 31.20 16.19
N ASN A 257 0.24 32.45 16.14
CA ASN A 257 1.40 32.86 16.90
C ASN A 257 0.95 33.39 18.28
N LEU A 258 1.34 32.67 19.35
CA LEU A 258 0.95 33.00 20.73
C LEU A 258 1.63 34.29 21.23
N THR A 259 2.79 34.66 20.66
CA THR A 259 3.50 35.89 21.05
C THR A 259 2.75 37.16 20.70
N GLN A 260 1.72 37.07 19.86
CA GLN A 260 0.83 38.19 19.54
C GLN A 260 -0.18 38.48 20.65
N TYR A 261 -0.41 37.51 21.55
CA TYR A 261 -1.40 37.59 22.63
C TYR A 261 -0.77 37.73 24.00
N THR A 262 0.46 37.20 24.18
CA THR A 262 1.17 37.23 25.45
C THR A 262 2.68 37.15 25.24
N THR A 263 3.47 37.64 26.20
CA THR A 263 4.93 37.41 26.29
C THR A 263 5.30 36.40 27.38
N SER A 264 4.33 35.97 28.19
CA SER A 264 4.53 35.02 29.29
C SER A 264 4.49 33.58 28.79
N LEU A 265 5.57 32.84 29.03
CA LEU A 265 5.62 31.40 28.72
C LEU A 265 4.52 30.63 29.46
N GLY A 266 4.17 31.04 30.68
CA GLY A 266 3.08 30.43 31.46
C GLY A 266 1.73 30.56 30.76
N GLU A 267 1.40 31.76 30.29
CA GLU A 267 0.14 32.03 29.58
C GLU A 267 0.11 31.31 28.23
N MET A 268 1.22 31.22 27.50
CA MET A 268 1.29 30.43 26.25
C MET A 268 0.98 28.96 26.50
N ARG A 269 1.49 28.38 27.60
CA ARG A 269 1.20 27.00 28.00
C ARG A 269 -0.27 26.83 28.33
N GLU A 270 -0.89 27.76 29.05
CA GLU A 270 -2.32 27.72 29.36
C GLU A 270 -3.18 27.79 28.11
N MET A 271 -2.83 28.65 27.14
CA MET A 271 -3.53 28.74 25.85
C MET A 271 -3.47 27.42 25.06
N LEU A 272 -2.30 26.76 25.02
CA LEU A 272 -2.15 25.46 24.38
C LEU A 272 -2.95 24.37 25.09
N MET A 273 -2.93 24.34 26.42
CA MET A 273 -3.70 23.39 27.23
C MET A 273 -5.20 23.61 27.07
N PHE A 274 -5.66 24.87 27.01
CA PHE A 274 -7.05 25.20 26.75
C PHE A 274 -7.50 24.68 25.38
N GLU A 275 -6.70 24.90 24.33
CA GLU A 275 -6.99 24.34 23.01
C GLU A 275 -6.98 22.81 23.03
N ALA A 276 -6.06 22.16 23.75
CA ALA A 276 -6.04 20.71 23.90
C ALA A 276 -7.33 20.19 24.55
N VAL A 277 -7.78 20.81 25.65
CA VAL A 277 -9.06 20.50 26.31
C VAL A 277 -10.23 20.69 25.33
N ARG A 278 -10.21 21.76 24.53
CA ARG A 278 -11.23 22.00 23.49
C ARG A 278 -11.26 20.89 22.43
N ARG A 279 -10.12 20.31 22.06
CA ARG A 279 -10.07 19.15 21.15
C ARG A 279 -10.63 17.90 21.82
N PHE A 280 -10.19 17.60 23.04
CA PHE A 280 -10.66 16.42 23.78
C PHE A 280 -12.16 16.49 24.13
N SER A 281 -12.72 17.68 24.34
CA SER A 281 -14.16 17.84 24.61
C SER A 281 -15.04 17.41 23.43
N VAL A 282 -14.52 17.42 22.19
CA VAL A 282 -15.21 16.84 21.02
C VAL A 282 -15.39 15.33 21.20
N LEU A 283 -14.39 14.64 21.73
CA LEU A 283 -14.48 13.20 21.99
C LEU A 283 -15.56 12.92 23.03
N ALA A 284 -15.65 13.73 24.08
CA ALA A 284 -16.62 13.56 25.16
C ALA A 284 -18.05 13.95 24.76
N SER A 285 -18.23 14.96 23.91
CA SER A 285 -19.53 15.54 23.59
C SER A 285 -20.20 14.95 22.33
N ASP A 286 -19.44 14.36 21.41
CA ASP A 286 -20.00 13.78 20.19
C ASP A 286 -20.58 12.39 20.44
N THR A 287 -21.92 12.29 20.42
CA THR A 287 -22.65 11.03 20.65
C THR A 287 -22.34 9.92 19.64
N VAL A 288 -21.93 10.25 18.41
CA VAL A 288 -21.51 9.26 17.41
C VAL A 288 -20.15 8.69 17.79
N ILE A 289 -19.23 9.56 18.21
CA ILE A 289 -17.91 9.15 18.71
C ILE A 289 -18.06 8.30 19.97
N GLN A 290 -18.90 8.72 20.92
CA GLN A 290 -19.16 7.98 22.16
C GLN A 290 -19.75 6.59 21.88
N LYS A 291 -20.73 6.48 20.98
CA LYS A 291 -21.28 5.18 20.54
C LYS A 291 -20.24 4.34 19.82
N TRP A 292 -19.34 4.96 19.05
CA TRP A 292 -18.24 4.26 18.40
C TRP A 292 -17.26 3.71 19.44
N ILE A 293 -16.79 4.53 20.38
CA ILE A 293 -15.91 4.14 21.50
C ILE A 293 -16.51 2.94 22.26
N GLN A 294 -17.81 2.98 22.57
CA GLN A 294 -18.52 1.90 23.25
C GLN A 294 -18.67 0.62 22.41
N LYS A 295 -18.66 0.75 21.07
CA LYS A 295 -18.79 -0.37 20.12
C LYS A 295 -17.46 -0.96 19.70
N VAL A 296 -16.33 -0.29 19.94
CA VAL A 296 -15.01 -0.91 19.77
C VAL A 296 -14.96 -2.05 20.80
N PRO A 297 -15.09 -3.31 20.39
CA PRO A 297 -15.13 -4.39 21.35
C PRO A 297 -13.75 -4.52 21.98
N ALA A 298 -13.68 -4.96 23.24
CA ALA A 298 -12.46 -5.54 23.83
C ALA A 298 -11.94 -6.79 23.06
N GLN A 299 -12.53 -7.11 21.91
CA GLN A 299 -12.19 -8.18 20.98
C GLN A 299 -11.28 -7.71 19.84
N ALA A 300 -10.24 -6.94 20.16
CA ALA A 300 -9.01 -7.05 19.39
C ALA A 300 -8.18 -8.10 20.11
N GLY A 301 -8.30 -9.37 19.71
CA GLY A 301 -7.24 -10.33 20.00
C GLY A 301 -5.95 -9.73 19.46
N GLU A 302 -5.09 -9.30 20.38
CA GLU A 302 -3.72 -8.77 20.34
C GLU A 302 -3.16 -7.97 19.13
N ASP A 303 -3.76 -7.96 17.94
CA ASP A 303 -3.09 -7.56 16.70
C ASP A 303 -3.74 -6.42 15.89
N GLU A 304 -4.97 -5.96 16.16
CA GLU A 304 -5.55 -4.86 15.35
C GLU A 304 -6.20 -3.66 16.06
N VAL A 305 -6.20 -3.58 17.39
CA VAL A 305 -6.49 -2.32 18.11
C VAL A 305 -5.57 -2.12 19.31
N LYS A 306 -4.24 -2.21 19.09
CA LYS A 306 -3.24 -1.52 19.93
C LYS A 306 -2.94 -0.13 19.35
N TYR A 307 -3.98 0.70 19.19
CA TYR A 307 -3.82 2.09 18.74
C TYR A 307 -3.96 3.10 19.88
N PHE A 308 -4.19 2.63 21.12
CA PHE A 308 -4.47 3.44 22.30
C PHE A 308 -3.59 3.13 23.51
N GLU A 309 -2.41 2.56 23.32
CA GLU A 309 -1.41 2.59 24.39
C GLU A 309 -0.38 3.69 24.08
N PRO A 310 -0.45 4.84 24.77
CA PRO A 310 0.79 5.52 25.09
C PRO A 310 1.61 4.52 25.89
N ARG A 311 2.78 4.11 25.38
CA ARG A 311 3.83 3.61 26.27
C ARG A 311 4.17 4.67 27.30
#